data_AF-A0A965G8C0-F1
#
_entry.id   AF-A0A965G8C0-F1
#
_cell.length_a   1.000
_cell.length_b   1.000
_cell.length_c   1.000
_cell.angle_alpha   90.00
_cell.angle_beta   90.00
_cell.angle_gamma   90.00
#
_symmetry.space_group_name_H-M   'P 1'
#
loop_
_entity.id
_entity.type
_entity.pdbx_description
1 polymer ?
#
loop_
_entity_poly.entity_id
_entity_poly.type
_entity_poly.pdbx_seq_one_letter_code
_entity_poly.pdbx_strand_id
1 'polypeptide(L)'
;MQRTGGSVVYALQECADLATGAWVNSAAAVTPVTGRATPSGYEWKGISVSAAGRKFYRVATVPQVQGLSFPPLPTKTLGLPSFTLSGSSSSGLPLTYTSSNPQVATISGQTVTLVGTGTTTITASQPGNSTYQGAAAVSQTLTVAPRTSLTVNAKTDFGAAGDGVADDTVPLQKALDYLAANLVRDGGGCLVLPPGTYRITRRLNFERAEPPANFGLNYGLTVRGAESEGSDATILHAATHEGALFFNVNDTEHHFGQFGVRIQDLQIRAGVADAGAAIEVQRMPTADTIQAVVPLVKNVAITRGGPGQYFRYGFVGRRVLLPEFTDVRVTGDRQGTRAGILLDRHYSYAFNNCTLTDMHMGIDTRKGGEGAVIEHTTLTNVNTGIHMHVDPYDFTGPSGLGGALIGCNISAWDSGVILEGKGFFPIHDNRFVSLGNDPNFRHLTVRQSHHVIVSENEFTGAAGQTGVLVQSPLTEDNTVAHNRFGSVGTAVRIEAGVASTTV
;
A
#
# COMPACT_ATOMS: atom_id res chain seq x y z
N MET A 1 42.19 33.17 5.76
CA MET A 1 42.05 32.00 6.65
C MET A 1 40.70 32.11 7.37
N GLN A 2 39.87 31.06 7.28
CA GLN A 2 38.58 30.99 7.98
C GLN A 2 38.77 31.00 9.50
N ARG A 3 37.88 31.70 10.19
CA ARG A 3 37.52 31.40 11.59
C ARG A 3 36.01 31.61 11.77
N THR A 4 35.37 30.56 12.27
CA THR A 4 33.97 30.46 12.69
C THR A 4 33.66 31.46 13.79
N GLY A 5 32.47 32.09 13.72
CA GLY A 5 31.92 32.97 14.77
C GLY A 5 31.81 34.43 14.35
N GLY A 6 30.68 34.78 13.71
CA GLY A 6 30.07 36.12 13.73
C GLY A 6 30.89 37.34 13.30
N SER A 7 32.08 37.18 12.73
CA SER A 7 33.00 38.29 12.46
C SER A 7 33.10 38.55 10.96
N VAL A 8 32.67 39.75 10.54
CA VAL A 8 32.77 40.26 9.17
C VAL A 8 34.24 40.28 8.74
N VAL A 9 34.57 39.59 7.64
CA VAL A 9 35.90 39.63 7.03
C VAL A 9 36.00 40.88 6.18
N TYR A 10 36.90 41.78 6.54
CA TYR A 10 37.20 42.99 5.78
C TYR A 10 38.37 42.73 4.83
N ALA A 11 38.20 42.99 3.53
CA ALA A 11 39.31 43.08 2.60
C ALA A 11 39.81 44.52 2.56
N LEU A 12 41.10 44.73 2.86
CA LEU A 12 41.76 46.04 2.77
C LEU A 12 42.48 46.11 1.42
N GLN A 13 42.07 47.02 0.54
CA GLN A 13 42.82 47.33 -0.68
C GLN A 13 43.45 48.72 -0.50
N GLU A 14 44.78 48.80 -0.52
CA GLU A 14 45.50 50.07 -0.52
C GLU A 14 45.19 50.81 -1.83
N CYS A 15 44.64 52.02 -1.72
CA CYS A 15 44.47 52.89 -2.88
C CYS A 15 45.83 53.51 -3.20
N ALA A 16 46.25 53.44 -4.47
CA ALA A 16 47.53 53.96 -4.93
C ALA A 16 47.65 55.46 -4.63
N ASP A 17 48.32 55.76 -3.52
CA ASP A 17 49.35 56.79 -3.41
C ASP A 17 50.09 56.60 -2.07
N LEU A 18 51.40 56.38 -2.18
CA LEU A 18 52.46 56.44 -1.15
C LEU A 18 52.70 55.20 -0.24
N ALA A 19 53.78 54.51 -0.65
CA ALA A 19 54.82 53.82 0.12
C ALA A 19 54.47 52.76 1.19
N THR A 20 55.21 51.66 1.02
CA THR A 20 55.31 50.39 1.73
C THR A 20 55.19 50.42 3.26
N GLY A 21 54.38 49.47 3.77
CA GLY A 21 54.65 48.71 5.00
C GLY A 21 54.09 49.27 6.30
N ALA A 22 52.92 48.77 6.74
CA ALA A 22 52.59 48.69 8.17
C ALA A 22 51.44 47.69 8.41
N TRP A 23 51.62 46.76 9.35
CA TRP A 23 50.56 45.91 9.91
C TRP A 23 49.98 46.61 11.15
N VAL A 24 48.65 46.59 11.33
CA VAL A 24 47.99 47.16 12.51
C VAL A 24 47.27 46.06 13.29
N ASN A 25 47.63 45.95 14.57
CA ASN A 25 47.21 44.94 15.53
C ASN A 25 46.69 45.62 16.80
N SER A 26 45.43 46.07 16.80
CA SER A 26 44.53 46.04 17.99
C SER A 26 43.21 46.75 17.71
N ALA A 27 42.12 46.14 18.18
CA ALA A 27 40.78 46.69 18.18
C ALA A 27 40.61 47.76 19.28
N ALA A 28 40.71 49.04 18.93
CA ALA A 28 40.23 50.11 19.81
C ALA A 28 39.87 51.37 18.99
N ALA A 29 38.63 51.84 19.20
CA ALA A 29 38.06 53.11 18.75
C ALA A 29 37.91 53.33 17.23
N VAL A 30 36.79 52.87 16.67
CA VAL A 30 36.29 53.31 15.36
C VAL A 30 35.13 54.29 15.61
N THR A 31 35.29 55.56 15.22
CA THR A 31 34.19 56.55 15.19
C THR A 31 33.78 56.83 13.74
N PRO A 32 32.47 57.00 13.43
CA PRO A 32 32.02 57.31 12.08
C PRO A 32 32.41 58.74 11.70
N VAL A 33 32.86 58.95 10.47
CA VAL A 33 33.13 60.29 9.92
C VAL A 33 31.87 60.80 9.21
N THR A 34 31.27 61.90 9.68
CA THR A 34 30.15 62.59 9.03
C THR A 34 30.67 63.71 8.12
N GLY A 35 30.11 63.83 6.90
CA GLY A 35 30.33 64.99 6.02
C GLY A 35 30.87 64.73 4.61
N ARG A 36 31.00 63.47 4.14
CA ARG A 36 31.41 63.16 2.75
C ARG A 36 30.41 62.22 2.09
N ALA A 37 30.03 62.48 0.84
CA ALA A 37 29.09 61.65 0.10
C ALA A 37 29.60 60.21 0.00
N THR A 38 28.85 59.27 0.57
CA THR A 38 29.08 57.82 0.46
C THR A 38 28.48 57.31 -0.85
N PRO A 39 29.26 56.69 -1.75
CA PRO A 39 28.70 55.89 -2.83
C PRO A 39 27.83 54.77 -2.22
N SER A 40 26.73 54.41 -2.89
CA SER A 40 25.82 53.35 -2.41
C SER A 40 26.59 52.05 -2.11
N GLY A 41 26.46 51.53 -0.89
CA GLY A 41 27.08 50.27 -0.45
C GLY A 41 28.43 50.38 0.28
N TYR A 42 28.93 51.59 0.55
CA TYR A 42 30.23 51.80 1.21
C TYR A 42 30.12 52.61 2.52
N GLU A 43 30.83 52.19 3.58
CA GLU A 43 31.03 52.97 4.80
C GLU A 43 32.51 53.39 4.94
N TRP A 44 32.74 54.65 5.32
CA TRP A 44 34.07 55.13 5.71
C TRP A 44 34.29 54.83 7.20
N LYS A 45 35.25 53.97 7.53
CA LYS A 45 35.72 53.77 8.91
C LYS A 45 37.14 54.32 9.06
N GLY A 46 37.29 55.36 9.89
CA GLY A 46 38.60 55.93 10.19
C GLY A 46 39.33 55.10 11.25
N ILE A 47 40.61 54.81 11.01
CA ILE A 47 41.54 54.31 12.03
C ILE A 47 42.52 55.45 12.30
N SER A 48 42.58 55.95 13.53
CA SER A 48 43.54 56.98 13.92
C SER A 48 44.91 56.37 14.16
N VAL A 49 45.89 56.74 13.32
CA VAL A 49 47.32 56.49 13.57
C VAL A 49 47.97 57.84 13.91
N SER A 50 48.72 57.89 15.00
CA SER A 50 49.22 59.14 15.60
C SER A 50 50.11 59.93 14.64
N ALA A 51 49.77 61.22 14.50
CA ALA A 51 50.63 62.35 14.13
C ALA A 51 51.68 62.12 13.03
N ALA A 52 51.22 61.92 11.78
CA ALA A 52 51.75 62.45 10.52
C ALA A 52 51.30 61.53 9.36
N GLY A 53 50.14 61.82 8.77
CA GLY A 53 49.60 61.09 7.62
C GLY A 53 48.39 60.23 7.97
N ARG A 54 47.18 60.75 7.71
CA ARG A 54 45.95 59.97 7.76
C ARG A 54 45.89 59.05 6.54
N LYS A 55 46.07 57.73 6.70
CA LYS A 55 45.77 56.74 5.65
C LYS A 55 44.28 56.36 5.73
N PHE A 56 43.58 56.44 4.60
CA PHE A 56 42.17 56.05 4.50
C PHE A 56 42.08 54.65 3.90
N TYR A 57 41.43 53.73 4.59
CA TYR A 57 41.16 52.39 4.07
C TYR A 57 39.71 52.33 3.59
N ARG A 58 39.52 51.80 2.37
CA ARG A 58 38.19 51.39 1.92
C ARG A 58 37.90 50.04 2.59
N VAL A 59 36.87 50.01 3.42
CA VAL A 59 36.38 48.76 4.01
C VAL A 59 35.27 48.25 3.09
N ALA A 60 35.59 47.24 2.28
CA ALA A 60 34.57 46.52 1.52
C ALA A 60 34.00 45.42 2.41
N THR A 61 32.68 45.44 2.64
CA THR A 61 31.97 44.30 3.21
C THR A 61 31.99 43.18 2.17
N VAL A 62 32.70 42.09 2.46
CA VAL A 62 32.66 40.91 1.59
C VAL A 62 31.38 40.13 1.94
N PRO A 63 30.44 39.95 0.99
CA PRO A 63 29.24 39.19 1.26
C PRO A 63 29.61 37.75 1.66
N GLN A 64 28.83 37.15 2.56
CA GLN A 64 29.06 35.80 3.05
C GLN A 64 28.73 34.77 1.96
N VAL A 65 29.58 33.75 1.80
CA VAL A 65 29.27 32.63 0.92
C VAL A 65 28.05 31.88 1.47
N GLN A 66 27.14 31.51 0.58
CA GLN A 66 25.98 30.70 0.91
C GLN A 66 25.96 29.43 0.06
N GLY A 67 25.31 28.38 0.58
CA GLY A 67 25.02 27.15 -0.15
C GLY A 67 23.57 27.11 -0.63
N LEU A 68 23.34 26.35 -1.70
CA LEU A 68 22.02 26.02 -2.23
C LEU A 68 21.83 24.51 -2.16
N SER A 69 20.70 24.07 -1.64
CA SER A 69 20.28 22.66 -1.65
C SER A 69 19.03 22.51 -2.50
N PHE A 70 19.04 21.58 -3.45
CA PHE A 70 17.89 21.25 -4.28
C PHE A 70 17.84 19.73 -4.50
N PRO A 71 16.94 19.00 -3.83
CA PRO A 71 16.88 17.54 -3.91
C PRO A 71 16.52 17.02 -5.31
N PRO A 72 16.96 15.80 -5.69
CA PRO A 72 16.54 15.15 -6.93
C PRO A 72 15.03 15.09 -7.09
N LEU A 73 14.56 15.29 -8.32
CA LEU A 73 13.14 15.25 -8.64
C LEU A 73 12.71 13.83 -9.01
N PRO A 74 11.60 13.31 -8.45
CA PRO A 74 11.06 12.02 -8.88
C PRO A 74 10.47 12.15 -10.29
N THR A 75 10.48 11.05 -11.05
CA THR A 75 9.73 10.95 -12.32
C THR A 75 8.24 11.21 -12.08
N LYS A 76 7.62 11.96 -12.99
CA LYS A 76 6.18 12.29 -12.98
C LYS A 76 5.47 11.68 -14.18
N THR A 77 4.17 11.51 -14.08
CA THR A 77 3.31 11.05 -15.19
C THR A 77 2.53 12.22 -15.77
N LEU A 78 2.35 12.28 -17.09
CA LEU A 78 1.56 13.35 -17.70
C LEU A 78 0.10 13.34 -17.20
N GLY A 79 -0.37 14.53 -16.79
CA GLY A 79 -1.72 14.76 -16.29
C GLY A 79 -1.84 14.80 -14.76
N LEU A 80 -0.77 14.46 -14.02
CA LEU A 80 -0.72 14.67 -12.56
C LEU A 80 -0.89 16.16 -12.20
N PRO A 81 -1.43 16.48 -11.00
CA PRO A 81 -1.52 17.85 -10.52
C PRO A 81 -0.17 18.57 -10.50
N SER A 82 -0.21 19.90 -10.47
CA SER A 82 0.99 20.69 -10.24
C SER A 82 1.59 20.40 -8.86
N PHE A 83 2.92 20.48 -8.75
CA PHE A 83 3.65 20.20 -7.51
C PHE A 83 4.62 21.33 -7.19
N THR A 84 5.01 21.45 -5.92
CA THR A 84 5.93 22.49 -5.45
C THR A 84 7.36 21.96 -5.31
N LEU A 85 8.33 22.82 -5.61
CA LEU A 85 9.76 22.54 -5.45
C LEU A 85 10.22 22.87 -4.02
N SER A 86 11.12 22.07 -3.45
CA SER A 86 11.52 22.13 -2.04
C SER A 86 13.00 22.50 -1.82
N GLY A 87 13.60 23.31 -2.71
CA GLY A 87 14.96 23.80 -2.53
C GLY A 87 15.10 24.84 -1.41
N SER A 88 16.30 24.95 -0.84
CA SER A 88 16.63 25.93 0.21
C SER A 88 17.99 26.59 -0.02
N SER A 89 18.16 27.78 0.55
CA SER A 89 19.45 28.48 0.61
C SER A 89 19.90 28.60 2.07
N SER A 90 21.21 28.49 2.32
CA SER A 90 21.75 28.63 3.68
C SER A 90 21.64 30.06 4.23
N SER A 91 21.34 31.04 3.37
CA SER A 91 21.08 32.43 3.72
C SER A 91 19.62 32.70 4.14
N GLY A 92 18.71 31.77 3.86
CA GLY A 92 17.26 31.96 4.01
C GLY A 92 16.61 32.81 2.90
N LEU A 93 17.38 33.21 1.87
CA LEU A 93 16.85 33.95 0.73
C LEU A 93 16.01 33.03 -0.19
N PRO A 94 14.91 33.55 -0.78
CA PRO A 94 14.06 32.77 -1.67
C PRO A 94 14.81 32.34 -2.93
N LEU A 95 14.49 31.15 -3.43
CA LEU A 95 15.02 30.59 -4.67
C LEU A 95 14.17 30.98 -5.87
N THR A 96 14.81 31.11 -7.03
CA THR A 96 14.15 31.18 -8.34
C THR A 96 14.38 29.89 -9.11
N TYR A 97 13.37 29.46 -9.88
CA TYR A 97 13.40 28.20 -10.62
C TYR A 97 13.11 28.42 -12.10
N THR A 98 13.82 27.68 -12.96
CA THR A 98 13.62 27.72 -14.41
C THR A 98 13.58 26.30 -14.99
N SER A 99 12.75 26.08 -16.02
CA SER A 99 12.70 24.84 -16.79
C SER A 99 13.42 25.03 -18.12
N SER A 100 14.30 24.09 -18.49
CA SER A 100 14.97 24.12 -19.80
C SER A 100 14.03 23.81 -20.97
N ASN A 101 12.87 23.21 -20.70
CA ASN A 101 11.88 22.86 -21.71
C ASN A 101 10.43 23.09 -21.20
N PRO A 102 9.84 24.26 -21.52
CA PRO A 102 8.45 24.58 -21.21
C PRO A 102 7.40 23.66 -21.83
N GLN A 103 7.73 22.96 -22.93
CA GLN A 103 6.82 21.98 -23.55
C GLN A 103 6.69 20.69 -22.72
N VAL A 104 7.64 20.43 -21.82
CA VAL A 104 7.59 19.31 -20.86
C VAL A 104 7.02 19.77 -19.52
N ALA A 105 7.55 20.85 -18.96
CA ALA A 105 7.02 21.44 -17.73
C ALA A 105 7.26 22.95 -17.65
N THR A 106 6.26 23.69 -17.18
CA THR A 106 6.33 25.13 -16.90
C THR A 106 6.46 25.39 -15.41
N ILE A 107 7.04 26.53 -15.02
CA ILE A 107 7.23 26.91 -13.62
C ILE A 107 6.67 28.31 -13.38
N SER A 108 5.87 28.46 -12.33
CA SER A 108 5.43 29.75 -11.79
C SER A 108 5.75 29.83 -10.31
N GLY A 109 6.69 30.71 -9.93
CA GLY A 109 7.24 30.74 -8.57
C GLY A 109 7.95 29.43 -8.23
N GLN A 110 7.36 28.63 -7.34
CA GLN A 110 7.86 27.31 -6.95
C GLN A 110 6.99 26.16 -7.50
N THR A 111 5.92 26.48 -8.21
CA THR A 111 4.92 25.52 -8.68
C THR A 111 5.25 25.08 -10.10
N VAL A 112 5.38 23.78 -10.31
CA VAL A 112 5.62 23.15 -11.61
C VAL A 112 4.30 22.61 -12.17
N THR A 113 4.00 22.93 -13.42
CA THR A 113 2.86 22.38 -14.17
C THR A 113 3.39 21.51 -15.31
N LEU A 114 2.95 20.25 -15.38
CA LEU A 114 3.32 19.30 -16.42
C LEU A 114 2.55 19.60 -17.72
N VAL A 115 3.26 19.68 -18.85
CA VAL A 115 2.70 20.07 -20.15
C VAL A 115 2.78 18.94 -21.17
N GLY A 116 3.88 18.18 -21.18
CA GLY A 116 4.13 17.14 -22.18
C GLY A 116 5.13 16.10 -21.69
N THR A 117 5.17 14.96 -22.38
CA THR A 117 6.10 13.86 -22.08
C THR A 117 7.53 14.20 -22.51
N GLY A 118 8.52 13.70 -21.79
CA GLY A 118 9.94 13.90 -22.09
C GLY A 118 10.74 14.26 -20.85
N THR A 119 11.94 14.76 -21.03
CA THR A 119 12.81 15.21 -19.94
C THR A 119 13.01 16.72 -20.01
N THR A 120 13.08 17.37 -18.85
CA THR A 120 13.47 18.78 -18.71
C THR A 120 14.42 18.93 -17.52
N THR A 121 15.32 19.91 -17.58
CA THR A 121 16.19 20.26 -16.46
C THR A 121 15.58 21.43 -15.70
N ILE A 122 15.34 21.24 -14.41
CA ILE A 122 14.89 22.29 -13.50
C ILE A 122 16.12 22.86 -12.78
N THR A 123 16.36 24.15 -12.92
CA THR A 123 17.51 24.83 -12.30
C THR A 123 17.03 25.75 -11.18
N ALA A 124 17.53 25.54 -9.97
CA ALA A 124 17.35 26.41 -8.82
C ALA A 124 18.50 27.41 -8.72
N SER A 125 18.18 28.69 -8.56
CA SER A 125 19.16 29.79 -8.50
C SER A 125 18.91 30.71 -7.31
N GLN A 126 19.99 31.24 -6.74
CA GLN A 126 19.96 32.26 -5.70
C GLN A 126 21.06 33.31 -5.98
N PRO A 127 20.70 34.55 -6.39
CA PRO A 127 21.68 35.55 -6.86
C PRO A 127 22.45 36.31 -5.75
N GLY A 128 22.16 36.06 -4.49
CA GLY A 128 22.72 36.78 -3.34
C GLY A 128 21.96 38.06 -3.01
N ASN A 129 22.56 38.87 -2.13
CA ASN A 129 22.17 40.25 -1.83
C ASN A 129 23.40 41.03 -1.29
N SER A 130 23.20 42.17 -0.65
CA SER A 130 24.30 42.95 -0.04
C SER A 130 25.05 42.21 1.08
N THR A 131 24.44 41.18 1.68
CA THR A 131 24.97 40.41 2.82
C THR A 131 25.53 39.06 2.39
N TYR A 132 24.98 38.42 1.35
CA TYR A 132 25.37 37.08 0.89
C TYR A 132 25.77 37.07 -0.59
N GLN A 133 26.81 36.33 -0.96
CA GLN A 133 27.19 36.10 -2.36
C GLN A 133 26.17 35.22 -3.06
N GLY A 134 26.06 35.30 -4.39
CA GLY A 134 25.26 34.35 -5.15
C GLY A 134 25.70 32.90 -4.92
N ALA A 135 24.74 32.00 -4.80
CA ALA A 135 25.00 30.57 -4.69
C ALA A 135 25.24 29.98 -6.09
N ALA A 136 26.05 28.92 -6.17
CA ALA A 136 26.10 28.09 -7.38
C ALA A 136 24.70 27.50 -7.64
N ALA A 137 24.21 27.63 -8.87
CA ALA A 137 22.93 27.06 -9.25
C ALA A 137 22.99 25.53 -9.21
N VAL A 138 21.90 24.89 -8.78
CA VAL A 138 21.77 23.43 -8.74
C VAL A 138 20.67 23.01 -9.70
N SER A 139 20.96 22.02 -10.54
CA SER A 139 20.04 21.51 -11.55
C SER A 139 19.62 20.08 -11.23
N GLN A 140 18.34 19.78 -11.43
CA GLN A 140 17.78 18.44 -11.29
C GLN A 140 16.97 18.08 -12.52
N THR A 141 17.12 16.84 -12.99
CA THR A 141 16.35 16.35 -14.14
C THR A 141 14.95 15.94 -13.69
N LEU A 142 13.94 16.47 -14.37
CA LEU A 142 12.56 16.02 -14.28
C LEU A 142 12.22 15.18 -15.51
N THR A 143 11.78 13.95 -15.29
CA THR A 143 11.27 13.06 -16.34
C THR A 143 9.76 13.01 -16.26
N VAL A 144 9.07 13.20 -17.39
CA VAL A 144 7.61 13.11 -17.53
C VAL A 144 7.25 11.97 -18.47
N ALA A 145 6.70 10.89 -17.93
CA ALA A 145 6.35 9.69 -18.68
C ALA A 145 4.99 9.80 -19.40
N PRO A 146 4.81 9.11 -20.55
CA PRO A 146 3.51 8.98 -21.21
C PRO A 146 2.47 8.26 -20.36
N ARG A 147 1.20 8.59 -20.60
CA ARG A 147 0.05 8.07 -19.86
C ARG A 147 -0.40 6.73 -20.43
N THR A 148 0.41 5.68 -20.24
CA THR A 148 0.04 4.28 -20.55
C THR A 148 -0.59 3.57 -19.36
N SER A 149 -0.29 4.01 -18.15
CA SER A 149 -1.00 3.72 -16.88
C SER A 149 -0.86 4.96 -15.99
N LEU A 150 -1.84 5.24 -15.12
CA LEU A 150 -1.76 6.39 -14.23
C LEU A 150 -1.15 5.98 -12.90
N THR A 151 0.14 6.24 -12.72
CA THR A 151 0.81 6.01 -11.43
C THR A 151 0.89 7.32 -10.64
N VAL A 152 0.43 7.28 -9.39
CA VAL A 152 0.55 8.37 -8.41
C VAL A 152 1.34 7.90 -7.19
N ASN A 153 2.19 8.78 -6.66
CA ASN A 153 2.93 8.54 -5.43
C ASN A 153 2.27 9.30 -4.26
N ALA A 154 1.89 8.55 -3.23
CA ALA A 154 1.22 9.12 -2.06
C ALA A 154 1.97 10.29 -1.41
N LYS A 155 3.31 10.19 -1.28
CA LYS A 155 4.14 11.22 -0.65
C LYS A 155 4.37 12.39 -1.60
N THR A 156 4.91 12.13 -2.79
CA THR A 156 5.43 13.19 -3.66
C THR A 156 4.37 13.89 -4.52
N ASP A 157 3.20 13.28 -4.69
CA ASP A 157 2.13 13.84 -5.53
C ASP A 157 0.95 14.34 -4.69
N PHE A 158 0.69 13.72 -3.54
CA PHE A 158 -0.46 14.03 -2.69
C PHE A 158 -0.11 14.50 -1.27
N GLY A 159 1.18 14.47 -0.88
CA GLY A 159 1.64 15.02 0.39
C GLY A 159 1.35 14.16 1.61
N ALA A 160 1.17 12.85 1.45
CA ALA A 160 1.14 11.93 2.59
C ALA A 160 2.50 11.96 3.32
N ALA A 161 2.49 11.98 4.64
CA ALA A 161 3.67 11.98 5.49
C ALA A 161 4.29 10.57 5.57
N GLY A 162 3.46 9.54 5.83
CA GLY A 162 3.93 8.18 6.03
C GLY A 162 4.92 8.03 7.20
N ASP A 163 4.76 8.85 8.25
CA ASP A 163 5.62 8.92 9.44
C ASP A 163 5.04 8.16 10.66
N GLY A 164 3.85 7.57 10.51
CA GLY A 164 3.12 6.84 11.54
C GLY A 164 2.36 7.72 12.54
N VAL A 165 2.50 9.04 12.44
CA VAL A 165 1.94 10.01 13.39
C VAL A 165 0.88 10.90 12.73
N ALA A 166 1.22 11.51 11.60
CA ALA A 166 0.31 12.37 10.85
C ALA A 166 -0.87 11.56 10.29
N ASP A 167 -2.05 12.17 10.24
CA ASP A 167 -3.22 11.54 9.61
C ASP A 167 -3.13 11.68 8.09
N ASP A 168 -2.78 10.57 7.44
CA ASP A 168 -2.61 10.46 5.99
C ASP A 168 -3.94 10.23 5.25
N THR A 169 -5.08 10.24 5.95
CA THR A 169 -6.33 9.88 5.28
C THR A 169 -6.75 10.87 4.20
N VAL A 170 -6.58 12.17 4.43
CA VAL A 170 -6.91 13.20 3.42
C VAL A 170 -6.03 13.07 2.16
N PRO A 171 -4.69 13.03 2.25
CA PRO A 171 -3.85 12.92 1.06
C PRO A 171 -4.06 11.58 0.33
N LEU A 172 -4.23 10.47 1.04
CA LEU A 172 -4.48 9.17 0.41
C LEU A 172 -5.85 9.09 -0.25
N GLN A 173 -6.90 9.63 0.38
CA GLN A 173 -8.24 9.69 -0.23
C GLN A 173 -8.21 10.53 -1.51
N LYS A 174 -7.55 11.70 -1.49
CA LYS A 174 -7.37 12.52 -2.69
C LYS A 174 -6.66 11.78 -3.83
N ALA A 175 -5.70 10.92 -3.50
CA ALA A 175 -5.00 10.11 -4.49
C ALA A 175 -5.95 9.08 -5.13
N LEU A 176 -6.76 8.40 -4.32
CA LEU A 176 -7.78 7.45 -4.80
C LEU A 176 -8.86 8.15 -5.64
N ASP A 177 -9.37 9.29 -5.19
CA ASP A 177 -10.36 10.10 -5.93
C ASP A 177 -9.79 10.56 -7.28
N TYR A 178 -8.54 11.03 -7.27
CA TYR A 178 -7.84 11.44 -8.48
C TYR A 178 -7.70 10.25 -9.44
N LEU A 179 -7.24 9.09 -8.96
CA LEU A 179 -7.16 7.87 -9.79
C LEU A 179 -8.53 7.50 -10.35
N ALA A 180 -9.58 7.47 -9.52
CA ALA A 180 -10.95 7.14 -9.94
C ALA A 180 -11.43 8.03 -11.10
N ALA A 181 -11.15 9.33 -11.03
CA ALA A 181 -11.52 10.29 -12.05
C ALA A 181 -10.64 10.23 -13.33
N ASN A 182 -9.48 9.59 -13.26
CA ASN A 182 -8.42 9.73 -14.28
C ASN A 182 -7.88 8.40 -14.82
N LEU A 183 -8.48 7.26 -14.49
CA LEU A 183 -8.01 5.95 -14.97
C LEU A 183 -7.76 5.94 -16.48
N VAL A 184 -6.62 5.37 -16.87
CA VAL A 184 -6.23 5.26 -18.27
C VAL A 184 -6.98 4.11 -18.90
N ARG A 185 -7.64 4.37 -20.05
CA ARG A 185 -8.21 3.31 -20.87
C ARG A 185 -7.10 2.35 -21.25
N ASP A 186 -7.31 1.07 -20.99
CA ASP A 186 -6.32 0.03 -21.27
C ASP A 186 -5.02 0.08 -20.43
N GLY A 187 -4.99 0.89 -19.35
CA GLY A 187 -3.78 1.08 -18.52
C GLY A 187 -4.02 1.05 -17.01
N GLY A 188 -5.26 1.31 -16.58
CA GLY A 188 -5.62 1.39 -15.16
C GLY A 188 -4.93 2.54 -14.43
N GLY A 189 -4.86 2.40 -13.11
CA GLY A 189 -4.25 3.34 -12.20
C GLY A 189 -3.54 2.63 -11.04
N CYS A 190 -2.50 3.25 -10.50
CA CYS A 190 -1.69 2.71 -9.44
C CYS A 190 -1.41 3.78 -8.39
N LEU A 191 -1.87 3.55 -7.16
CA LEU A 191 -1.43 4.28 -5.98
C LEU A 191 -0.21 3.58 -5.41
N VAL A 192 0.93 4.28 -5.43
CA VAL A 192 2.17 3.83 -4.80
C VAL A 192 2.28 4.44 -3.41
N LEU A 193 2.47 3.57 -2.43
CA LEU A 193 2.79 3.89 -1.04
C LEU A 193 4.27 3.57 -0.79
N PRO A 194 5.18 4.57 -0.92
CA PRO A 194 6.59 4.40 -0.54
C PRO A 194 6.77 3.83 0.88
N PRO A 195 7.99 3.38 1.25
CA PRO A 195 8.26 2.93 2.60
C PRO A 195 7.83 3.96 3.65
N GLY A 196 7.20 3.49 4.72
CA GLY A 196 6.63 4.32 5.77
C GLY A 196 5.39 3.72 6.42
N THR A 197 4.95 4.34 7.52
CA THR A 197 3.69 4.00 8.17
C THR A 197 2.66 5.09 7.90
N TYR A 198 1.59 4.75 7.20
CA TYR A 198 0.52 5.66 6.84
C TYR A 198 -0.63 5.49 7.81
N ARG A 199 -0.78 6.42 8.74
CA ARG A 199 -1.88 6.37 9.71
C ARG A 199 -3.15 6.90 9.07
N ILE A 200 -4.22 6.12 9.10
CA ILE A 200 -5.55 6.56 8.65
C ILE A 200 -6.54 6.55 9.82
N THR A 201 -7.39 7.58 9.90
CA THR A 201 -8.42 7.77 10.95
C THR A 201 -9.83 7.51 10.45
N ARG A 202 -9.99 7.26 9.14
CA ARG A 202 -11.23 6.86 8.48
C ARG A 202 -10.90 5.91 7.34
N ARG A 203 -11.88 5.15 6.89
CA ARG A 203 -11.70 4.21 5.77
C ARG A 203 -11.35 4.95 4.48
N LEU A 204 -10.45 4.38 3.69
CA LEU A 204 -10.13 4.86 2.35
C LEU A 204 -11.08 4.21 1.34
N ASN A 205 -11.78 5.03 0.57
CA ASN A 205 -12.79 4.57 -0.36
C ASN A 205 -12.33 4.79 -1.80
N PHE A 206 -12.47 3.76 -2.63
CA PHE A 206 -12.43 3.89 -4.07
C PHE A 206 -13.83 3.65 -4.61
N GLU A 207 -14.45 4.72 -5.12
CA GLU A 207 -15.77 4.65 -5.73
C GLU A 207 -15.64 4.95 -7.22
N ARG A 208 -16.20 4.06 -8.06
CA ARG A 208 -16.27 4.29 -9.51
C ARG A 208 -17.70 4.06 -10.00
N ALA A 209 -18.30 5.12 -10.54
CA ALA A 209 -19.69 5.10 -10.95
C ALA A 209 -19.95 4.31 -12.25
N GLU A 210 -19.04 4.29 -13.23
CA GLU A 210 -19.15 3.46 -14.45
C GLU A 210 -17.76 3.27 -15.08
N PRO A 211 -17.27 2.04 -15.29
CA PRO A 211 -16.19 1.79 -16.24
C PRO A 211 -16.73 1.92 -17.67
N PRO A 212 -16.06 2.68 -18.58
CA PRO A 212 -16.35 2.57 -20.02
C PRO A 212 -16.42 1.11 -20.50
N ALA A 213 -17.28 0.80 -21.47
CA ALA A 213 -17.39 -0.56 -22.01
C ALA A 213 -16.06 -1.10 -22.58
N ASN A 214 -15.86 -2.42 -22.43
CA ASN A 214 -14.76 -3.25 -22.95
C ASN A 214 -13.38 -3.00 -22.31
N PHE A 215 -13.16 -3.63 -21.15
CA PHE A 215 -11.88 -3.65 -20.44
C PHE A 215 -11.39 -5.09 -20.18
N GLY A 216 -10.23 -5.49 -20.71
CA GLY A 216 -9.57 -6.75 -20.34
C GLY A 216 -8.94 -6.76 -18.92
N LEU A 217 -8.48 -7.95 -18.49
CA LEU A 217 -7.90 -8.27 -17.18
C LEU A 217 -6.82 -7.32 -16.62
N ASN A 218 -6.11 -6.58 -17.48
CA ASN A 218 -5.02 -5.68 -17.07
C ASN A 218 -5.49 -4.31 -16.60
N TYR A 219 -6.81 -4.09 -16.52
CA TYR A 219 -7.36 -2.76 -16.26
C TYR A 219 -8.03 -2.69 -14.89
N GLY A 220 -7.67 -1.67 -14.12
CA GLY A 220 -8.34 -1.37 -12.87
C GLY A 220 -7.49 -0.52 -11.95
N LEU A 221 -7.61 -0.73 -10.64
CA LEU A 221 -6.87 -0.01 -9.64
C LEU A 221 -5.88 -0.93 -8.94
N THR A 222 -4.64 -0.46 -8.82
CA THR A 222 -3.60 -1.08 -7.98
C THR A 222 -3.30 -0.18 -6.79
N VAL A 223 -3.29 -0.73 -5.59
CA VAL A 223 -2.67 -0.12 -4.41
C VAL A 223 -1.45 -0.96 -4.06
N ARG A 224 -0.25 -0.38 -4.20
CA ARG A 224 1.00 -1.11 -3.97
C ARG A 224 1.90 -0.42 -2.96
N GLY A 225 2.56 -1.21 -2.12
CA GLY A 225 3.67 -0.76 -1.29
C GLY A 225 5.03 -0.86 -2.00
N ALA A 226 6.09 -0.92 -1.22
CA ALA A 226 7.47 -0.94 -1.72
C ALA A 226 7.96 -2.38 -1.98
N GLU A 227 7.82 -2.82 -3.23
CA GLU A 227 8.20 -4.16 -3.72
C GLU A 227 9.62 -4.63 -3.31
N SER A 228 10.62 -3.74 -3.27
CA SER A 228 12.03 -4.10 -3.03
C SER A 228 12.42 -4.32 -1.57
N GLU A 229 11.54 -4.01 -0.61
CA GLU A 229 11.87 -4.02 0.83
C GLU A 229 11.01 -5.00 1.65
N GLY A 230 10.11 -5.75 0.98
CA GLY A 230 9.14 -6.64 1.63
C GLY A 230 7.87 -5.91 2.10
N SER A 231 6.81 -6.66 2.38
CA SER A 231 5.49 -6.10 2.71
C SER A 231 5.46 -5.28 4.01
N ASP A 232 6.43 -5.45 4.91
CA ASP A 232 6.53 -4.68 6.16
C ASP A 232 7.13 -3.27 5.97
N ALA A 233 7.71 -2.96 4.81
CA ALA A 233 8.28 -1.64 4.53
C ALA A 233 7.21 -0.54 4.40
N THR A 234 6.01 -0.93 3.93
CA THR A 234 4.86 -0.05 3.76
C THR A 234 3.72 -0.53 4.65
N ILE A 235 3.38 0.26 5.69
CA ILE A 235 2.33 -0.09 6.66
C ILE A 235 1.16 0.89 6.54
N LEU A 236 -0.01 0.41 6.14
CA LEU A 236 -1.27 1.15 6.28
C LEU A 236 -1.86 0.86 7.68
N HIS A 237 -1.76 1.83 8.58
CA HIS A 237 -2.18 1.71 9.97
C HIS A 237 -3.60 2.27 10.16
N ALA A 238 -4.59 1.39 10.23
CA ALA A 238 -6.01 1.73 10.32
C ALA A 238 -6.45 2.00 11.76
N ALA A 239 -6.46 3.26 12.17
CA ALA A 239 -6.90 3.69 13.49
C ALA A 239 -8.36 4.14 13.50
N THR A 240 -9.21 3.28 12.95
CA THR A 240 -10.65 3.47 12.79
C THR A 240 -11.37 2.12 12.89
N HIS A 241 -12.64 2.16 13.30
CA HIS A 241 -13.51 0.98 13.35
C HIS A 241 -14.12 0.61 11.99
N GLU A 242 -13.91 1.44 10.96
CA GLU A 242 -14.56 1.31 9.65
C GLU A 242 -13.87 0.32 8.69
N GLY A 243 -12.62 -0.07 8.97
CA GLY A 243 -11.77 -0.79 8.01
C GLY A 243 -10.62 0.05 7.50
N ALA A 244 -9.86 -0.50 6.54
CA ALA A 244 -8.78 0.24 5.90
C ALA A 244 -9.13 0.62 4.44
N LEU A 245 -9.34 -0.38 3.58
CA LEU A 245 -9.60 -0.18 2.16
C LEU A 245 -11.02 -0.61 1.79
N PHE A 246 -11.72 0.23 1.05
CA PHE A 246 -12.99 -0.07 0.41
C PHE A 246 -12.87 0.12 -1.09
N PHE A 247 -13.30 -0.88 -1.84
CA PHE A 247 -13.47 -0.76 -3.28
C PHE A 247 -14.92 -1.01 -3.61
N ASN A 248 -15.60 0.06 -4.02
CA ASN A 248 -16.98 0.03 -4.46
C ASN A 248 -17.03 0.33 -5.96
N VAL A 249 -17.02 -0.73 -6.76
CA VAL A 249 -16.91 -0.64 -8.22
C VAL A 249 -18.28 -0.93 -8.81
N ASN A 250 -18.90 0.06 -9.43
CA ASN A 250 -20.13 -0.15 -10.20
C ASN A 250 -19.77 -0.69 -11.59
N ASP A 251 -20.57 -1.63 -12.09
CA ASP A 251 -20.56 -2.09 -13.48
C ASP A 251 -22.03 -2.22 -13.87
N THR A 252 -22.48 -1.66 -14.98
CA THR A 252 -23.91 -1.59 -15.33
C THR A 252 -24.31 -2.52 -16.46
N GLU A 253 -23.37 -3.18 -17.14
CA GLU A 253 -23.72 -3.97 -18.33
C GLU A 253 -23.06 -5.36 -18.35
N HIS A 254 -23.82 -6.34 -18.82
CA HIS A 254 -23.40 -7.72 -19.12
C HIS A 254 -22.40 -7.76 -20.29
N HIS A 255 -21.30 -7.02 -20.20
CA HIS A 255 -20.25 -6.99 -21.20
C HIS A 255 -19.01 -7.61 -20.59
N PHE A 256 -18.33 -8.47 -21.34
CA PHE A 256 -17.20 -9.32 -20.94
C PHE A 256 -15.94 -8.55 -20.47
N GLY A 257 -16.07 -7.29 -20.01
CA GLY A 257 -14.98 -6.50 -19.47
C GLY A 257 -14.83 -6.69 -17.96
N GLN A 258 -13.61 -6.97 -17.49
CA GLN A 258 -13.28 -7.18 -16.10
C GLN A 258 -12.52 -5.98 -15.51
N PHE A 259 -12.80 -5.64 -14.24
CA PHE A 259 -12.10 -4.62 -13.48
C PHE A 259 -11.25 -5.25 -12.37
N GLY A 260 -9.92 -5.18 -12.53
CA GLY A 260 -8.97 -5.69 -11.54
C GLY A 260 -8.80 -4.75 -10.35
N VAL A 261 -8.98 -5.27 -9.14
CA VAL A 261 -8.62 -4.58 -7.89
C VAL A 261 -7.37 -5.26 -7.33
N ARG A 262 -6.21 -4.64 -7.53
CA ARG A 262 -4.91 -5.18 -7.09
C ARG A 262 -4.48 -4.54 -5.78
N ILE A 263 -4.15 -5.35 -4.78
CA ILE A 263 -3.50 -4.91 -3.55
C ILE A 263 -2.24 -5.74 -3.39
N GLN A 264 -1.08 -5.08 -3.34
CA GLN A 264 0.18 -5.81 -3.31
C GLN A 264 1.29 -5.15 -2.49
N ASP A 265 2.17 -5.98 -1.92
CA ASP A 265 3.45 -5.57 -1.33
C ASP A 265 3.33 -4.57 -0.17
N LEU A 266 2.33 -4.77 0.70
CA LEU A 266 2.12 -3.88 1.86
C LEU A 266 1.51 -4.61 3.06
N GLN A 267 1.70 -4.03 4.24
CA GLN A 267 1.08 -4.44 5.48
C GLN A 267 -0.12 -3.55 5.79
N ILE A 268 -1.25 -4.15 6.19
CA ILE A 268 -2.40 -3.44 6.75
C ILE A 268 -2.50 -3.82 8.22
N ARG A 269 -2.38 -2.82 9.11
CA ARG A 269 -2.32 -3.02 10.55
C ARG A 269 -3.52 -2.40 11.24
N ALA A 270 -4.25 -3.19 12.04
CA ALA A 270 -5.35 -2.68 12.85
C ALA A 270 -4.81 -1.80 13.98
N GLY A 271 -5.29 -0.56 14.09
CA GLY A 271 -4.94 0.37 15.18
C GLY A 271 -5.97 0.40 16.31
N VAL A 272 -7.10 -0.30 16.16
CA VAL A 272 -8.18 -0.39 17.15
C VAL A 272 -8.72 -1.83 17.22
N ALA A 273 -9.48 -2.12 18.27
CA ALA A 273 -10.25 -3.36 18.35
C ALA A 273 -11.39 -3.33 17.33
N ASP A 274 -11.70 -4.49 16.75
CA ASP A 274 -12.84 -4.64 15.85
C ASP A 274 -12.83 -3.59 14.71
N ALA A 275 -11.66 -3.45 14.07
CA ALA A 275 -11.36 -2.40 13.09
C ALA A 275 -12.09 -2.58 11.74
N GLY A 276 -13.25 -3.22 11.70
CA GLY A 276 -13.98 -3.52 10.47
C GLY A 276 -13.23 -4.52 9.57
N ALA A 277 -13.37 -4.38 8.25
CA ALA A 277 -12.64 -5.18 7.28
C ALA A 277 -11.33 -4.49 6.86
N ALA A 278 -10.21 -5.22 6.85
CA ALA A 278 -8.94 -4.63 6.39
C ALA A 278 -9.05 -4.25 4.90
N ILE A 279 -9.58 -5.15 4.09
CA ILE A 279 -9.91 -4.92 2.69
C ILE A 279 -11.34 -5.39 2.46
N GLU A 280 -12.15 -4.58 1.78
CA GLU A 280 -13.42 -5.06 1.26
C GLU A 280 -13.69 -4.55 -0.15
N VAL A 281 -14.15 -5.45 -0.99
CA VAL A 281 -14.47 -5.25 -2.41
C VAL A 281 -15.92 -5.63 -2.65
N GLN A 282 -16.70 -4.70 -3.20
CA GLN A 282 -18.10 -4.90 -3.55
C GLN A 282 -18.51 -4.03 -4.75
N ARG A 283 -19.74 -4.23 -5.25
CA ARG A 283 -20.45 -3.33 -6.20
C ARG A 283 -21.74 -2.82 -5.58
N MET A 284 -22.18 -1.68 -6.11
CA MET A 284 -23.48 -1.07 -5.88
C MET A 284 -24.66 -2.03 -6.23
N PRO A 285 -25.77 -1.97 -5.48
CA PRO A 285 -26.84 -2.97 -5.56
C PRO A 285 -27.82 -2.65 -6.70
N THR A 286 -27.52 -3.08 -7.93
CA THR A 286 -28.48 -2.95 -9.05
C THR A 286 -28.94 -4.29 -9.65
N ALA A 287 -28.29 -5.42 -9.34
CA ALA A 287 -28.77 -6.78 -9.65
C ALA A 287 -28.06 -7.86 -8.81
N ASP A 288 -28.67 -9.05 -8.68
CA ASP A 288 -28.14 -10.20 -7.92
C ASP A 288 -27.03 -11.01 -8.64
N THR A 289 -26.52 -10.54 -9.77
CA THR A 289 -25.53 -11.27 -10.59
C THR A 289 -24.08 -11.12 -10.10
N ILE A 290 -23.27 -12.17 -10.32
CA ILE A 290 -21.81 -12.18 -10.13
C ILE A 290 -21.18 -11.16 -11.09
N GLN A 291 -20.16 -10.44 -10.62
CA GLN A 291 -19.65 -9.23 -11.25
C GLN A 291 -18.27 -9.43 -11.81
N ALA A 292 -17.92 -8.71 -12.87
CA ALA A 292 -16.61 -8.73 -13.48
C ALA A 292 -15.54 -7.98 -12.66
N VAL A 293 -15.66 -7.89 -11.32
CA VAL A 293 -14.65 -7.31 -10.44
C VAL A 293 -13.74 -8.42 -9.94
N VAL A 294 -12.44 -8.30 -10.21
CA VAL A 294 -11.44 -9.34 -9.95
C VAL A 294 -10.44 -8.86 -8.89
N PRO A 295 -10.62 -9.21 -7.62
CA PRO A 295 -9.64 -8.94 -6.57
C PRO A 295 -8.38 -9.79 -6.77
N LEU A 296 -7.22 -9.14 -6.75
CA LEU A 296 -5.92 -9.79 -6.83
C LEU A 296 -5.09 -9.29 -5.65
N VAL A 297 -4.87 -10.14 -4.65
CA VAL A 297 -4.17 -9.78 -3.42
C VAL A 297 -2.87 -10.57 -3.35
N LYS A 298 -1.74 -9.87 -3.41
CA LYS A 298 -0.42 -10.52 -3.51
C LYS A 298 0.58 -9.97 -2.51
N ASN A 299 1.24 -10.83 -1.74
CA ASN A 299 2.27 -10.40 -0.78
C ASN A 299 1.74 -9.30 0.17
N VAL A 300 0.59 -9.56 0.79
CA VAL A 300 -0.08 -8.65 1.71
C VAL A 300 -0.13 -9.24 3.10
N ALA A 301 0.29 -8.48 4.11
CA ALA A 301 0.22 -8.87 5.51
C ALA A 301 -0.88 -8.07 6.24
N ILE A 302 -1.93 -8.74 6.69
CA ILE A 302 -2.99 -8.16 7.53
C ILE A 302 -2.70 -8.55 8.97
N THR A 303 -2.49 -7.57 9.84
CA THR A 303 -1.90 -7.79 11.17
C THR A 303 -2.61 -7.03 12.28
N ARG A 304 -2.42 -7.52 13.50
CA ARG A 304 -2.78 -6.81 14.73
C ARG A 304 -1.85 -5.62 14.98
N GLY A 305 -2.35 -4.55 15.60
CA GLY A 305 -1.51 -3.45 16.10
C GLY A 305 -0.95 -3.67 17.51
N GLY A 306 -1.55 -4.62 18.25
CA GLY A 306 -1.23 -4.95 19.63
C GLY A 306 -2.32 -5.83 20.25
N PRO A 307 -2.24 -6.13 21.56
CA PRO A 307 -3.29 -6.85 22.27
C PRO A 307 -4.66 -6.18 22.09
N GLY A 308 -5.65 -6.95 21.64
CA GLY A 308 -7.02 -6.45 21.40
C GLY A 308 -7.20 -5.61 20.14
N GLN A 309 -6.15 -5.28 19.37
CA GLN A 309 -6.28 -4.53 18.12
C GLN A 309 -6.27 -5.49 16.93
N TYR A 310 -7.43 -5.71 16.31
CA TYR A 310 -7.62 -6.68 15.24
C TYR A 310 -8.69 -6.21 14.27
N PHE A 311 -8.64 -6.73 13.04
CA PHE A 311 -9.74 -6.58 12.09
C PHE A 311 -10.83 -7.63 12.36
N ARG A 312 -12.09 -7.22 12.19
CA ARG A 312 -13.24 -8.15 12.19
C ARG A 312 -13.13 -9.14 11.04
N TYR A 313 -12.67 -8.65 9.89
CA TYR A 313 -12.41 -9.44 8.69
C TYR A 313 -11.07 -9.05 8.08
N GLY A 314 -10.26 -10.03 7.65
CA GLY A 314 -9.07 -9.71 6.85
C GLY A 314 -9.48 -9.18 5.48
N PHE A 315 -10.17 -10.01 4.71
CA PHE A 315 -10.73 -9.63 3.41
C PHE A 315 -12.22 -9.96 3.34
N VAL A 316 -13.00 -9.09 2.71
CA VAL A 316 -14.39 -9.37 2.32
C VAL A 316 -14.58 -9.10 0.83
N GLY A 317 -14.94 -10.13 0.07
CA GLY A 317 -15.35 -10.02 -1.32
C GLY A 317 -16.84 -10.28 -1.44
N ARG A 318 -17.61 -9.34 -1.98
CA ARG A 318 -19.05 -9.51 -2.23
C ARG A 318 -19.34 -9.40 -3.70
N ARG A 319 -19.93 -10.45 -4.29
CA ARG A 319 -20.31 -10.52 -5.72
C ARG A 319 -19.11 -10.42 -6.68
N VAL A 320 -17.93 -10.91 -6.27
CA VAL A 320 -16.67 -10.83 -7.02
C VAL A 320 -16.45 -12.02 -7.97
N LEU A 321 -15.64 -11.82 -9.00
CA LEU A 321 -15.22 -12.85 -9.96
C LEU A 321 -13.75 -13.18 -9.74
N LEU A 322 -13.43 -14.48 -9.65
CA LEU A 322 -12.07 -15.02 -9.61
C LEU A 322 -11.13 -14.27 -8.64
N PRO A 323 -11.51 -14.06 -7.37
CA PRO A 323 -10.58 -13.47 -6.41
C PRO A 323 -9.38 -14.39 -6.21
N GLU A 324 -8.18 -13.81 -6.35
CA GLU A 324 -6.92 -14.53 -6.17
C GLU A 324 -6.14 -13.97 -4.97
N PHE A 325 -5.63 -14.89 -4.15
CA PHE A 325 -4.80 -14.60 -2.99
C PHE A 325 -3.50 -15.37 -3.11
N THR A 326 -2.37 -14.66 -3.17
CA THR A 326 -1.03 -15.27 -3.25
C THR A 326 -0.12 -14.64 -2.20
N ASP A 327 0.54 -15.46 -1.39
CA ASP A 327 1.44 -14.98 -0.33
C ASP A 327 0.74 -14.01 0.65
N VAL A 328 -0.54 -14.27 0.96
CA VAL A 328 -1.33 -13.44 1.87
C VAL A 328 -1.23 -13.98 3.29
N ARG A 329 -0.86 -13.12 4.24
CA ARG A 329 -0.84 -13.44 5.67
C ARG A 329 -1.94 -12.68 6.39
N VAL A 330 -2.76 -13.36 7.17
CA VAL A 330 -3.76 -12.75 8.06
C VAL A 330 -3.53 -13.22 9.49
N THR A 331 -3.25 -12.30 10.40
CA THR A 331 -3.16 -12.55 11.84
C THR A 331 -4.31 -11.82 12.53
N GLY A 332 -5.37 -12.55 12.83
CA GLY A 332 -6.57 -12.04 13.51
C GLY A 332 -6.46 -12.22 15.02
N ASP A 333 -7.58 -12.02 15.74
CA ASP A 333 -7.80 -12.52 17.10
C ASP A 333 -8.81 -13.68 17.10
N ARG A 334 -8.50 -14.80 17.76
CA ARG A 334 -9.35 -16.02 17.67
C ARG A 334 -10.81 -15.80 18.08
N GLN A 335 -11.05 -14.94 19.07
CA GLN A 335 -12.40 -14.65 19.56
C GLN A 335 -13.01 -13.42 18.90
N GLY A 336 -12.18 -12.47 18.45
CA GLY A 336 -12.60 -11.20 17.88
C GLY A 336 -12.75 -11.17 16.35
N THR A 337 -11.84 -11.83 15.62
CA THR A 337 -11.84 -11.85 14.15
C THR A 337 -12.81 -12.91 13.66
N ARG A 338 -13.89 -12.45 13.01
CA ARG A 338 -14.97 -13.31 12.52
C ARG A 338 -14.55 -14.22 11.39
N ALA A 339 -13.83 -13.69 10.40
CA ALA A 339 -13.21 -14.49 9.35
C ALA A 339 -11.90 -13.87 8.86
N GLY A 340 -10.92 -14.70 8.51
CA GLY A 340 -9.74 -14.21 7.81
C GLY A 340 -10.11 -13.73 6.42
N ILE A 341 -10.77 -14.58 5.64
CA ILE A 341 -11.25 -14.27 4.30
C ILE A 341 -12.72 -14.68 4.19
N LEU A 342 -13.58 -13.74 3.80
CA LEU A 342 -14.99 -13.98 3.49
C LEU A 342 -15.26 -13.66 2.03
N LEU A 343 -15.75 -14.64 1.28
CA LEU A 343 -16.26 -14.46 -0.08
C LEU A 343 -17.75 -14.77 -0.08
N ASP A 344 -18.60 -13.79 -0.34
CA ASP A 344 -20.05 -13.93 -0.34
C ASP A 344 -20.61 -13.59 -1.73
N ARG A 345 -21.23 -14.58 -2.37
CA ARG A 345 -21.63 -14.55 -3.79
C ARG A 345 -20.42 -14.31 -4.68
N HIS A 346 -19.87 -15.35 -5.28
CA HIS A 346 -18.64 -15.21 -6.06
C HIS A 346 -18.57 -16.31 -7.12
N TYR A 347 -17.77 -16.08 -8.15
CA TYR A 347 -17.48 -17.08 -9.16
C TYR A 347 -16.02 -17.49 -9.07
N SER A 348 -15.78 -18.74 -8.69
CA SER A 348 -14.44 -19.27 -8.43
C SER A 348 -13.62 -18.47 -7.41
N TYR A 349 -12.41 -18.95 -7.11
CA TYR A 349 -11.37 -18.29 -6.30
C TYR A 349 -10.09 -19.13 -6.33
N ALA A 350 -8.96 -18.47 -6.09
CA ALA A 350 -7.67 -19.14 -5.91
C ALA A 350 -6.95 -18.64 -4.66
N PHE A 351 -6.44 -19.58 -3.86
CA PHE A 351 -5.56 -19.31 -2.74
C PHE A 351 -4.28 -20.10 -2.93
N ASN A 352 -3.13 -19.42 -2.94
CA ASN A 352 -1.83 -20.05 -3.03
C ASN A 352 -0.89 -19.48 -1.97
N ASN A 353 -0.25 -20.36 -1.21
CA ASN A 353 0.74 -20.02 -0.20
C ASN A 353 0.25 -18.97 0.84
N CYS A 354 -1.01 -19.08 1.26
CA CYS A 354 -1.59 -18.15 2.23
C CYS A 354 -1.41 -18.68 3.66
N THR A 355 -1.33 -17.78 4.65
CA THR A 355 -1.26 -18.12 6.08
C THR A 355 -2.28 -17.33 6.87
N LEU A 356 -3.22 -18.04 7.50
CA LEU A 356 -4.29 -17.45 8.31
C LEU A 356 -4.17 -17.97 9.74
N THR A 357 -3.97 -17.08 10.70
CA THR A 357 -3.74 -17.43 12.11
C THR A 357 -4.63 -16.65 13.07
N ASP A 358 -5.09 -17.33 14.13
CA ASP A 358 -5.88 -16.76 15.23
C ASP A 358 -7.19 -16.11 14.78
N MET A 359 -8.19 -16.89 14.38
CA MET A 359 -9.49 -16.34 13.98
C MET A 359 -10.63 -17.32 14.22
N HIS A 360 -11.85 -16.82 14.27
CA HIS A 360 -13.02 -17.68 14.41
C HIS A 360 -13.19 -18.57 13.16
N MET A 361 -13.22 -17.99 11.97
CA MET A 361 -13.29 -18.72 10.69
C MET A 361 -12.05 -18.41 9.86
N GLY A 362 -11.37 -19.42 9.32
CA GLY A 362 -10.24 -19.19 8.41
C GLY A 362 -10.71 -18.59 7.09
N ILE A 363 -11.28 -19.44 6.25
CA ILE A 363 -11.81 -19.09 4.93
C ILE A 363 -13.29 -19.47 4.88
N ASP A 364 -14.15 -18.49 4.59
CA ASP A 364 -15.59 -18.68 4.44
C ASP A 364 -16.00 -18.28 3.04
N THR A 365 -16.38 -19.25 2.22
CA THR A 365 -16.87 -19.01 0.87
C THR A 365 -18.34 -19.41 0.82
N ARG A 366 -19.22 -18.44 0.58
CA ARG A 366 -20.67 -18.59 0.61
C ARG A 366 -21.24 -18.28 -0.75
N LYS A 367 -22.20 -19.10 -1.18
CA LYS A 367 -23.01 -18.88 -2.39
C LYS A 367 -22.12 -18.66 -3.63
N GLY A 368 -21.10 -19.49 -3.82
CA GLY A 368 -20.22 -19.36 -4.99
C GLY A 368 -19.86 -20.70 -5.61
N GLY A 369 -19.66 -20.71 -6.93
CA GLY A 369 -19.57 -21.95 -7.71
C GLY A 369 -18.51 -21.89 -8.81
N GLU A 370 -18.00 -23.08 -9.13
CA GLU A 370 -17.00 -23.43 -10.16
C GLU A 370 -15.52 -23.12 -9.85
N GLY A 371 -14.60 -24.05 -10.16
CA GLY A 371 -13.16 -23.79 -10.32
C GLY A 371 -12.35 -23.36 -9.07
N ALA A 372 -12.88 -23.57 -7.87
CA ALA A 372 -12.28 -23.12 -6.61
C ALA A 372 -11.01 -23.89 -6.21
N VAL A 373 -9.85 -23.25 -6.12
CA VAL A 373 -8.59 -23.89 -5.71
C VAL A 373 -8.04 -23.27 -4.43
N ILE A 374 -7.74 -24.11 -3.44
CA ILE A 374 -6.98 -23.73 -2.25
C ILE A 374 -5.78 -24.65 -2.17
N GLU A 375 -4.59 -24.09 -2.37
CA GLU A 375 -3.34 -24.82 -2.36
C GLU A 375 -2.31 -24.21 -1.41
N HIS A 376 -1.48 -25.06 -0.82
CA HIS A 376 -0.34 -24.68 0.02
C HIS A 376 -0.68 -23.68 1.13
N THR A 377 -1.91 -23.71 1.62
CA THR A 377 -2.45 -22.71 2.54
C THR A 377 -2.49 -23.25 3.96
N THR A 378 -2.00 -22.46 4.91
CA THR A 378 -1.89 -22.83 6.32
C THR A 378 -2.90 -22.07 7.17
N LEU A 379 -3.74 -22.79 7.89
CA LEU A 379 -4.68 -22.27 8.88
C LEU A 379 -4.27 -22.75 10.26
N THR A 380 -3.98 -21.83 11.17
CA THR A 380 -3.51 -22.19 12.52
C THR A 380 -4.27 -21.48 13.62
N ASN A 381 -4.60 -22.23 14.68
CA ASN A 381 -5.30 -21.71 15.84
C ASN A 381 -6.65 -21.04 15.48
N VAL A 382 -7.40 -21.67 14.59
CA VAL A 382 -8.73 -21.20 14.15
C VAL A 382 -9.86 -21.99 14.80
N ASN A 383 -11.06 -21.44 14.95
CA ASN A 383 -12.18 -22.26 15.45
C ASN A 383 -12.70 -23.20 14.35
N THR A 384 -13.03 -22.63 13.19
CA THR A 384 -13.35 -23.36 11.97
C THR A 384 -12.30 -23.07 10.90
N GLY A 385 -11.78 -24.12 10.26
CA GLY A 385 -10.79 -23.98 9.18
C GLY A 385 -11.39 -23.35 7.94
N ILE A 386 -12.03 -24.16 7.11
CA ILE A 386 -12.57 -23.72 5.81
C ILE A 386 -14.04 -24.13 5.72
N HIS A 387 -14.87 -23.19 5.33
CA HIS A 387 -16.25 -23.45 4.98
C HIS A 387 -16.48 -23.08 3.52
N MET A 388 -16.83 -24.09 2.72
CA MET A 388 -17.20 -23.93 1.32
C MET A 388 -18.66 -24.29 1.16
N HIS A 389 -19.51 -23.28 0.94
CA HIS A 389 -20.93 -23.45 0.72
C HIS A 389 -21.32 -22.92 -0.66
N VAL A 390 -21.79 -23.83 -1.51
CA VAL A 390 -22.45 -23.51 -2.77
C VAL A 390 -23.96 -23.65 -2.57
N ASP A 391 -24.71 -22.60 -2.89
CA ASP A 391 -26.17 -22.68 -2.94
C ASP A 391 -26.59 -22.93 -4.41
N PRO A 392 -27.13 -24.12 -4.74
CA PRO A 392 -27.49 -24.47 -6.10
C PRO A 392 -28.71 -23.71 -6.66
N TYR A 393 -29.48 -23.01 -5.81
CA TYR A 393 -30.74 -22.36 -6.22
C TYR A 393 -30.65 -20.84 -6.35
N ASP A 394 -29.61 -20.21 -5.80
CA ASP A 394 -29.45 -18.76 -5.78
C ASP A 394 -28.86 -18.17 -7.09
N PHE A 395 -28.51 -19.01 -8.08
CA PHE A 395 -27.92 -18.55 -9.34
C PHE A 395 -28.48 -19.25 -10.60
N THR A 396 -28.79 -18.46 -11.62
CA THR A 396 -28.90 -18.93 -13.01
C THR A 396 -27.47 -19.14 -13.56
N GLY A 397 -26.78 -20.18 -13.06
CA GLY A 397 -25.40 -20.60 -13.37
C GLY A 397 -24.33 -20.02 -12.43
N PRO A 398 -23.29 -20.76 -11.98
CA PRO A 398 -22.72 -22.02 -12.52
C PRO A 398 -23.08 -23.31 -11.76
N SER A 399 -22.78 -24.45 -12.42
CA SER A 399 -22.82 -25.80 -11.84
C SER A 399 -21.81 -25.92 -10.69
N GLY A 400 -22.14 -26.63 -9.61
CA GLY A 400 -21.27 -26.81 -8.43
C GLY A 400 -19.95 -27.56 -8.67
N LEU A 401 -19.39 -27.57 -9.88
CA LEU A 401 -18.35 -28.49 -10.35
C LEU A 401 -16.92 -27.93 -10.19
N GLY A 402 -15.98 -28.83 -9.93
CA GLY A 402 -14.54 -28.60 -10.01
C GLY A 402 -13.94 -27.85 -8.83
N GLY A 403 -12.62 -27.79 -8.83
CA GLY A 403 -11.80 -27.17 -7.78
C GLY A 403 -10.86 -28.17 -7.11
N ALA A 404 -10.15 -27.74 -6.08
CA ALA A 404 -9.32 -28.62 -5.27
C ALA A 404 -8.95 -28.01 -3.91
N LEU A 405 -8.67 -28.87 -2.94
CA LEU A 405 -7.98 -28.52 -1.70
C LEU A 405 -6.70 -29.36 -1.61
N ILE A 406 -5.54 -28.71 -1.75
CA ILE A 406 -4.27 -29.39 -1.99
C ILE A 406 -3.19 -28.90 -1.02
N GLY A 407 -2.43 -29.80 -0.40
CA GLY A 407 -1.20 -29.42 0.30
C GLY A 407 -1.41 -28.44 1.47
N CYS A 408 -2.62 -28.36 2.02
CA CYS A 408 -2.97 -27.40 3.06
C CYS A 408 -2.71 -27.98 4.46
N ASN A 409 -2.39 -27.11 5.42
CA ASN A 409 -2.25 -27.48 6.83
C ASN A 409 -3.32 -26.75 7.65
N ILE A 410 -4.29 -27.49 8.17
CA ILE A 410 -5.48 -26.93 8.82
C ILE A 410 -5.52 -27.43 10.26
N SER A 411 -5.31 -26.52 11.21
CA SER A 411 -5.42 -26.80 12.64
C SER A 411 -6.52 -25.97 13.29
N ALA A 412 -7.54 -26.65 13.83
CA ALA A 412 -8.78 -26.03 14.27
C ALA A 412 -9.31 -26.56 15.60
N TRP A 413 -10.10 -25.75 16.31
CA TRP A 413 -10.69 -26.10 17.62
C TRP A 413 -12.07 -26.75 17.52
N ASP A 414 -12.93 -26.28 16.62
CA ASP A 414 -14.35 -26.65 16.56
C ASP A 414 -14.67 -27.49 15.32
N SER A 415 -14.12 -27.15 14.15
CA SER A 415 -14.28 -27.92 12.91
C SER A 415 -13.13 -27.67 11.94
N GLY A 416 -12.69 -28.70 11.20
CA GLY A 416 -11.65 -28.55 10.18
C GLY A 416 -12.20 -27.91 8.90
N VAL A 417 -12.70 -28.72 7.98
CA VAL A 417 -13.25 -28.28 6.69
C VAL A 417 -14.68 -28.75 6.52
N ILE A 418 -15.54 -27.87 6.03
CA ILE A 418 -16.93 -28.17 5.67
C ILE A 418 -17.09 -27.86 4.19
N LEU A 419 -17.32 -28.91 3.41
CA LEU A 419 -17.57 -28.88 1.97
C LEU A 419 -19.05 -29.15 1.71
N GLU A 420 -19.76 -28.16 1.17
CA GLU A 420 -21.19 -28.20 0.93
C GLU A 420 -21.52 -27.74 -0.49
N GLY A 421 -22.28 -28.55 -1.23
CA GLY A 421 -22.73 -28.19 -2.58
C GLY A 421 -21.68 -28.34 -3.68
N LYS A 422 -20.61 -29.12 -3.47
CA LYS A 422 -19.48 -29.25 -4.41
C LYS A 422 -19.52 -30.55 -5.21
N GLY A 423 -19.02 -30.49 -6.44
CA GLY A 423 -18.93 -31.56 -7.42
C GLY A 423 -17.49 -31.70 -7.92
N PHE A 424 -16.99 -32.91 -8.20
CA PHE A 424 -15.66 -33.12 -8.82
C PHE A 424 -14.53 -32.40 -8.08
N PHE A 425 -14.47 -32.60 -6.77
CA PHE A 425 -13.59 -31.82 -5.88
C PHE A 425 -12.55 -32.73 -5.21
N PRO A 426 -11.33 -32.84 -5.76
CA PRO A 426 -10.22 -33.53 -5.09
C PRO A 426 -9.75 -32.80 -3.83
N ILE A 427 -9.51 -33.56 -2.78
CA ILE A 427 -8.93 -33.15 -1.50
C ILE A 427 -7.76 -34.08 -1.22
N HIS A 428 -6.53 -33.59 -1.43
CA HIS A 428 -5.34 -34.43 -1.25
C HIS A 428 -4.09 -33.72 -0.74
N ASP A 429 -3.17 -34.51 -0.19
CA ASP A 429 -1.91 -34.05 0.41
C ASP A 429 -2.09 -33.03 1.55
N ASN A 430 -3.27 -33.01 2.19
CA ASN A 430 -3.54 -32.08 3.28
C ASN A 430 -3.25 -32.70 4.64
N ARG A 431 -2.93 -31.83 5.61
CA ARG A 431 -2.83 -32.18 7.02
C ARG A 431 -3.94 -31.50 7.80
N PHE A 432 -4.77 -32.31 8.46
CA PHE A 432 -5.85 -31.85 9.34
C PHE A 432 -5.50 -32.16 10.80
N VAL A 433 -5.53 -31.15 11.66
CA VAL A 433 -5.18 -31.27 13.07
C VAL A 433 -6.32 -30.72 13.94
N SER A 434 -6.81 -31.52 14.89
CA SER A 434 -7.68 -30.99 15.94
C SER A 434 -6.81 -30.42 17.06
N LEU A 435 -7.16 -29.23 17.54
CA LEU A 435 -6.47 -28.57 18.65
C LEU A 435 -7.12 -28.87 20.01
N GLY A 436 -8.31 -29.49 20.01
CA GLY A 436 -9.09 -29.79 21.20
C GLY A 436 -9.53 -31.25 21.28
N ASN A 437 -10.31 -31.56 22.31
CA ASN A 437 -10.82 -32.91 22.60
C ASN A 437 -12.35 -33.02 22.45
N ASP A 438 -12.99 -32.10 21.72
CA ASP A 438 -14.44 -32.19 21.50
C ASP A 438 -14.76 -33.45 20.68
N PRO A 439 -15.54 -34.42 21.20
CA PRO A 439 -15.92 -35.62 20.45
C PRO A 439 -16.81 -35.32 19.23
N ASN A 440 -17.44 -34.14 19.15
CA ASN A 440 -18.20 -33.72 17.99
C ASN A 440 -17.35 -33.10 16.88
N PHE A 441 -16.04 -32.92 17.10
CA PHE A 441 -15.14 -32.41 16.09
C PHE A 441 -15.10 -33.31 14.85
N ARG A 442 -15.16 -32.68 13.67
CA ARG A 442 -15.01 -33.32 12.36
C ARG A 442 -13.86 -32.65 11.64
N HIS A 443 -12.88 -33.43 11.18
CA HIS A 443 -11.77 -32.85 10.42
C HIS A 443 -12.21 -32.43 9.02
N LEU A 444 -13.02 -33.26 8.37
CA LEU A 444 -13.62 -32.97 7.08
C LEU A 444 -15.08 -33.42 7.06
N THR A 445 -15.99 -32.52 6.72
CA THR A 445 -17.40 -32.81 6.45
C THR A 445 -17.69 -32.61 4.97
N VAL A 446 -18.24 -33.63 4.32
CA VAL A 446 -18.73 -33.59 2.93
C VAL A 446 -20.23 -33.78 2.96
N ARG A 447 -20.99 -32.78 2.48
CA ARG A 447 -22.45 -32.82 2.45
C ARG A 447 -23.00 -32.16 1.19
N GLN A 448 -24.19 -32.56 0.75
CA GLN A 448 -24.82 -32.06 -0.48
C GLN A 448 -23.85 -32.02 -1.68
N SER A 449 -22.94 -32.98 -1.75
CA SER A 449 -21.79 -32.95 -2.65
C SER A 449 -21.64 -34.27 -3.40
N HIS A 450 -21.07 -34.22 -4.60
CA HIS A 450 -20.88 -35.40 -5.45
C HIS A 450 -19.48 -35.49 -6.04
N HIS A 451 -19.00 -36.71 -6.33
CA HIS A 451 -17.68 -36.90 -6.96
C HIS A 451 -16.54 -36.22 -6.18
N VAL A 452 -16.61 -36.18 -4.84
CA VAL A 452 -15.53 -35.68 -3.98
C VAL A 452 -14.54 -36.82 -3.74
N ILE A 453 -13.26 -36.57 -4.01
CA ILE A 453 -12.19 -37.54 -3.81
C ILE A 453 -11.32 -37.08 -2.66
N VAL A 454 -11.39 -37.77 -1.53
CA VAL A 454 -10.57 -37.51 -0.35
C VAL A 454 -9.45 -38.54 -0.33
N SER A 455 -8.23 -38.14 -0.66
CA SER A 455 -7.11 -39.08 -0.73
C SER A 455 -5.77 -38.52 -0.29
N GLU A 456 -4.86 -39.36 0.20
CA GLU A 456 -3.49 -38.95 0.57
C GLU A 456 -3.45 -37.83 1.63
N ASN A 457 -4.44 -37.77 2.53
CA ASN A 457 -4.47 -36.79 3.62
C ASN A 457 -4.04 -37.40 4.95
N GLU A 458 -3.52 -36.57 5.86
CA GLU A 458 -3.21 -36.92 7.24
C GLU A 458 -4.21 -36.28 8.22
N PHE A 459 -4.87 -37.09 9.04
CA PHE A 459 -5.83 -36.65 10.05
C PHE A 459 -5.29 -36.95 11.45
N THR A 460 -5.01 -35.91 12.25
CA THR A 460 -4.51 -36.04 13.63
C THR A 460 -5.46 -35.39 14.62
N GLY A 461 -6.16 -36.20 15.42
CA GLY A 461 -7.12 -35.72 16.42
C GLY A 461 -7.07 -36.53 17.71
N ALA A 462 -8.15 -36.44 18.49
CA ALA A 462 -8.35 -37.14 19.75
C ALA A 462 -9.41 -38.26 19.64
N ALA A 463 -9.45 -39.12 20.65
CA ALA A 463 -10.45 -40.19 20.75
C ALA A 463 -11.88 -39.62 20.73
N GLY A 464 -12.77 -40.26 19.98
CA GLY A 464 -14.18 -39.84 19.80
C GLY A 464 -14.44 -38.92 18.60
N GLN A 465 -13.40 -38.31 18.02
CA GLN A 465 -13.53 -37.44 16.85
C GLN A 465 -13.68 -38.24 15.55
N THR A 466 -14.23 -37.61 14.51
CA THR A 466 -14.31 -38.21 13.17
C THR A 466 -13.33 -37.54 12.21
N GLY A 467 -12.54 -38.35 11.50
CA GLY A 467 -11.70 -37.89 10.39
C GLY A 467 -12.56 -37.32 9.25
N VAL A 468 -13.20 -38.20 8.48
CA VAL A 468 -14.09 -37.80 7.37
C VAL A 468 -15.54 -38.15 7.71
N LEU A 469 -16.42 -37.15 7.69
CA LEU A 469 -17.86 -37.30 7.75
C LEU A 469 -18.47 -37.09 6.37
N VAL A 470 -19.14 -38.11 5.83
CA VAL A 470 -19.97 -38.00 4.63
C VAL A 470 -21.43 -38.00 5.06
N GLN A 471 -22.11 -36.88 4.82
CA GLN A 471 -23.40 -36.55 5.43
C GLN A 471 -24.52 -36.48 4.38
N SER A 472 -25.71 -36.96 4.74
CA SER A 472 -26.94 -36.86 3.95
C SER A 472 -27.69 -35.54 4.24
N PRO A 473 -28.65 -35.13 3.39
CA PRO A 473 -29.06 -35.72 2.12
C PRO A 473 -28.22 -35.22 0.93
N LEU A 474 -28.51 -35.74 -0.27
CA LEU A 474 -27.97 -35.26 -1.56
C LEU A 474 -26.45 -35.38 -1.72
N THR A 475 -25.87 -36.44 -1.13
CA THR A 475 -24.43 -36.72 -1.20
C THR A 475 -24.21 -38.08 -1.86
N GLU A 476 -23.41 -38.12 -2.92
CA GLU A 476 -23.25 -39.31 -3.78
C GLU A 476 -21.89 -39.38 -4.47
N ASP A 477 -21.50 -40.56 -4.94
CA ASP A 477 -20.32 -40.84 -5.76
C ASP A 477 -18.99 -40.32 -5.19
N ASN A 478 -18.89 -40.29 -3.87
CA ASN A 478 -17.66 -39.84 -3.18
C ASN A 478 -16.68 -41.01 -2.99
N THR A 479 -15.39 -40.69 -2.92
CA THR A 479 -14.33 -41.67 -2.67
C THR A 479 -13.46 -41.20 -1.50
N VAL A 480 -13.19 -42.08 -0.55
CA VAL A 480 -12.24 -41.85 0.55
C VAL A 480 -11.19 -42.94 0.50
N ALA A 481 -9.99 -42.65 -0.02
CA ALA A 481 -8.96 -43.66 -0.27
C ALA A 481 -7.58 -43.20 0.19
N HIS A 482 -6.70 -44.11 0.63
CA HIS A 482 -5.29 -43.79 0.93
C HIS A 482 -5.05 -42.64 1.91
N ASN A 483 -5.93 -42.46 2.90
CA ASN A 483 -5.75 -41.45 3.95
C ASN A 483 -5.09 -42.07 5.20
N ARG A 484 -4.26 -41.29 5.89
CA ARG A 484 -3.68 -41.66 7.19
C ARG A 484 -4.52 -41.07 8.32
N PHE A 485 -5.13 -41.94 9.10
CA PHE A 485 -5.88 -41.56 10.31
C PHE A 485 -5.04 -41.85 11.55
N GLY A 486 -4.72 -40.81 12.32
CA GLY A 486 -4.08 -40.90 13.63
C GLY A 486 -5.06 -41.31 14.72
N SER A 487 -4.98 -40.70 15.90
CA SER A 487 -5.76 -41.07 17.10
C SER A 487 -7.26 -40.72 17.06
N VAL A 488 -7.84 -40.49 15.88
CA VAL A 488 -9.27 -40.20 15.73
C VAL A 488 -10.11 -41.42 16.13
N GLY A 489 -11.28 -41.19 16.74
CA GLY A 489 -12.17 -42.28 17.18
C GLY A 489 -12.90 -42.97 16.03
N THR A 490 -13.22 -42.24 14.97
CA THR A 490 -13.84 -42.78 13.75
C THR A 490 -13.08 -42.24 12.54
N ALA A 491 -12.47 -43.13 11.74
CA ALA A 491 -11.75 -42.71 10.53
C ALA A 491 -12.72 -42.09 9.50
N VAL A 492 -13.74 -42.86 9.10
CA VAL A 492 -14.76 -42.45 8.15
C VAL A 492 -16.14 -42.76 8.72
N ARG A 493 -17.03 -41.77 8.76
CA ARG A 493 -18.44 -41.91 9.13
C ARG A 493 -19.29 -41.56 7.91
N ILE A 494 -20.13 -42.50 7.48
CA ILE A 494 -21.11 -42.28 6.42
C ILE A 494 -22.50 -42.28 7.06
N GLU A 495 -23.24 -41.19 6.93
CA GLU A 495 -24.59 -41.10 7.48
C GLU A 495 -25.62 -41.84 6.63
N ALA A 496 -26.67 -42.35 7.27
CA ALA A 496 -27.78 -42.97 6.56
C ALA A 496 -28.41 -41.97 5.58
N GLY A 497 -28.69 -42.42 4.35
CA GLY A 497 -29.24 -41.59 3.28
C GLY A 497 -28.21 -40.95 2.34
N VAL A 498 -26.91 -41.18 2.55
CA VAL A 498 -25.88 -40.97 1.52
C VAL A 498 -26.08 -42.03 0.44
N ALA A 499 -26.15 -41.64 -0.83
CA ALA A 499 -26.54 -42.54 -1.91
C ALA A 499 -25.43 -43.53 -2.29
N SER A 500 -24.20 -43.04 -2.43
CA SER A 500 -23.01 -43.85 -2.74
C SER A 500 -21.75 -43.19 -2.17
N THR A 501 -20.86 -44.02 -1.62
CA THR A 501 -19.50 -43.62 -1.21
C THR A 501 -18.62 -44.85 -1.22
N THR A 502 -17.47 -44.77 -1.88
CA THR A 502 -16.42 -45.79 -1.86
C THR A 502 -15.41 -45.47 -0.77
N VAL A 503 -15.09 -46.43 0.09
CA VAL A 503 -14.09 -46.31 1.17
C VAL A 503 -13.06 -47.40 1.03
#